data_AF-A0A1E7NA38-F1
#
_entry.id   AF-A0A1E7NA38-F1
#
_cell.length_a   1.000
_cell.length_b   1.000
_cell.length_c   1.000
_cell.angle_alpha   90.00
_cell.angle_beta   90.00
_cell.angle_gamma   90.00
#
_symmetry.space_group_name_H-M   'P 1'
#
loop_
_entity.id
_entity.type
_entity.pdbx_description
1 polymer ?
#
loop_
_entity_poly.entity_id
_entity_poly.type
_entity_poly.pdbx_seq_one_letter_code
_entity_poly.pdbx_strand_id
1 'polypeptide(L)' 'MTSPEPEPLPGTDTTRALRPRVTCRRCHRPLHDPESRMLRLGPECRDPAERVARFEVEQETLPGV' A
#
# COMPACT_ATOMS: atom_id res chain seq x y z
N MET A 1 12.15 28.24 -8.49
CA MET A 1 12.86 27.54 -7.41
C MET A 1 12.54 26.06 -7.56
N THR A 2 13.54 25.24 -7.91
CA THR A 2 13.36 23.78 -8.04
C THR A 2 13.91 23.15 -6.78
N SER A 3 13.06 22.51 -5.98
CA SER A 3 13.55 21.68 -4.87
C SER A 3 14.22 20.44 -5.47
N PRO A 4 15.39 20.00 -4.95
CA PRO A 4 16.01 18.77 -5.39
C PRO A 4 15.12 17.59 -5.01
N GLU A 5 14.92 16.66 -5.95
CA GLU A 5 14.24 15.40 -5.71
C GLU A 5 15.07 14.58 -4.70
N PRO A 6 14.47 14.04 -3.62
CA PRO A 6 15.23 13.38 -2.56
C PRO A 6 15.90 12.11 -3.07
N GLU A 7 17.20 11.95 -2.77
CA GLU A 7 17.92 10.71 -3.08
C GLU A 7 17.28 9.52 -2.33
N PRO A 8 17.06 8.38 -3.01
CA PRO A 8 16.52 7.19 -2.37
C PRO A 8 17.48 6.68 -1.30
N LEU A 9 16.93 6.19 -0.18
CA LEU A 9 17.72 5.60 0.90
C LEU A 9 18.44 4.33 0.40
N PRO A 10 19.67 4.05 0.85
CA PRO A 10 20.39 2.84 0.46
C PRO A 10 19.57 1.59 0.81
N GLY A 11 19.34 0.72 -0.18
CA GLY A 11 18.51 -0.48 -0.04
C GLY A 11 17.01 -0.27 -0.27
N THR A 12 16.57 0.96 -0.55
CA THR A 12 15.18 1.28 -0.93
C THR A 12 14.99 1.46 -2.44
N ASP A 13 16.03 1.15 -3.23
CA ASP A 13 15.99 1.03 -4.68
C ASP A 13 15.02 -0.09 -5.09
N THR A 14 13.73 0.20 -4.98
CA THR A 14 12.68 -0.61 -5.55
C THR A 14 12.72 -0.34 -7.05
N THR A 15 13.46 -1.17 -7.78
CA THR A 15 13.25 -1.28 -9.24
C THR A 15 11.75 -1.44 -9.40
N ARG A 16 11.10 -0.48 -10.06
CA ARG A 16 9.63 -0.39 -10.21
C ARG A 16 9.15 -1.58 -11.03
N ALA A 17 9.17 -2.77 -10.43
CA ALA A 17 8.67 -3.99 -11.01
C ALA A 17 7.16 -3.87 -10.99
N LEU A 18 6.61 -3.24 -12.02
CA LEU A 18 5.21 -3.35 -12.38
C LEU A 18 4.94 -4.85 -12.52
N ARG A 19 4.44 -5.51 -11.47
CA ARG A 19 4.06 -6.92 -11.52
C ARG A 19 3.21 -7.12 -12.78
N PRO A 20 3.58 -8.03 -13.69
CA PRO A 20 3.15 -7.98 -15.08
C PRO A 20 1.62 -8.03 -15.23
N ARG A 21 0.93 -8.78 -14.37
CA ARG A 21 -0.53 -8.84 -14.28
C ARG A 21 -0.92 -9.17 -12.85
N VAL A 22 -1.83 -8.39 -12.26
CA VAL A 22 -2.44 -8.66 -10.95
C VAL A 22 -3.93 -8.83 -11.17
N THR A 23 -4.53 -9.85 -10.56
CA THR A 23 -5.97 -10.10 -10.63
C THR A 23 -6.60 -9.95 -9.25
N CYS A 24 -7.90 -9.66 -9.21
CA CYS A 24 -8.66 -9.61 -7.97
C CYS A 24 -8.75 -11.00 -7.35
N ARG A 25 -8.45 -11.12 -6.05
CA ARG A 25 -8.57 -12.39 -5.31
C ARG A 25 -10.00 -12.91 -5.15
N ARG A 26 -11.02 -12.08 -5.40
CA ARG A 26 -12.45 -12.44 -5.30
C ARG A 26 -13.07 -12.76 -6.66
N CYS A 27 -13.01 -11.83 -7.61
CA CYS A 27 -13.66 -11.98 -8.92
C CYS A 27 -12.71 -12.38 -10.06
N HIS A 28 -11.40 -12.51 -9.80
CA HIS A 28 -10.34 -12.85 -10.76
C HIS A 28 -10.18 -11.91 -11.96
N ARG A 29 -10.89 -10.77 -11.99
CA ARG A 29 -10.73 -9.75 -13.02
C ARG A 29 -9.34 -9.08 -12.95
N PRO A 30 -8.77 -8.65 -14.09
CA PRO A 30 -7.51 -7.93 -14.12
C PRO A 30 -7.62 -6.58 -13.42
N LEU A 31 -6.59 -6.22 -12.65
CA LEU A 31 -6.50 -4.97 -11.90
C LEU A 31 -5.47 -4.04 -12.54
N HIS A 32 -5.88 -2.81 -12.81
CA HIS A 32 -5.07 -1.83 -13.53
C HIS A 32 -4.62 -0.68 -12.64
N ASP A 33 -5.49 -0.25 -11.71
CA ASP A 33 -5.19 0.85 -10.80
C ASP A 33 -4.18 0.43 -9.71
N PRO A 34 -3.31 1.34 -9.27
CA PRO A 34 -2.25 1.02 -8.30
C PRO A 34 -2.78 0.48 -6.97
N GLU A 35 -3.86 1.07 -6.46
CA GLU A 35 -4.43 0.72 -5.15
C GLU A 35 -5.02 -0.70 -5.15
N SER A 36 -5.83 -1.05 -6.16
CA SER A 36 -6.38 -2.39 -6.31
C SER A 36 -5.28 -3.41 -6.54
N ARG A 37 -4.21 -3.07 -7.27
CA ARG A 37 -3.04 -3.95 -7.43
C ARG A 37 -2.32 -4.19 -6.11
N MET A 38 -2.18 -3.18 -5.25
CA MET A 38 -1.61 -3.30 -3.91
C MET A 38 -2.47 -4.19 -3.01
N LEU A 39 -3.79 -3.99 -3.02
CA LEU A 39 -4.74 -4.73 -2.18
C LEU A 39 -5.14 -6.10 -2.76
N ARG A 40 -4.77 -6.40 -4.01
CA ARG A 40 -5.26 -7.55 -4.81
C ARG A 40 -6.80 -7.66 -4.80
N LEU A 41 -7.49 -6.53 -4.77
CA LEU A 41 -8.93 -6.40 -4.64
C LEU A 41 -9.43 -5.24 -5.49
N GLY A 42 -10.30 -5.53 -6.47
CA GLY A 42 -10.93 -4.50 -7.29
C GLY A 42 -11.92 -3.65 -6.48
N PRO A 43 -12.24 -2.43 -6.93
CA PRO A 43 -13.10 -1.50 -6.21
C PRO A 43 -14.50 -2.08 -5.96
N GLU A 44 -15.04 -2.87 -6.91
CA GLU A 44 -16.33 -3.54 -6.75
C GLU A 44 -16.32 -4.70 -5.74
N CYS A 45 -15.15 -5.25 -5.44
CA CYS A 45 -14.99 -6.38 -4.53
C CYS A 45 -14.50 -5.96 -3.14
N ARG A 46 -14.05 -4.72 -2.99
CA ARG A 46 -13.54 -4.15 -1.75
C ARG A 46 -14.71 -3.92 -0.81
N ASP A 47 -14.64 -4.55 0.36
CA ASP A 47 -15.64 -4.32 1.39
C ASP A 47 -15.27 -3.04 2.17
N PRO A 48 -16.13 -2.01 2.24
CA PRO A 48 -15.88 -0.83 3.07
C PRO A 48 -15.71 -1.17 4.57
N ALA A 49 -16.15 -2.36 4.98
CA ALA A 49 -16.00 -2.89 6.33
C ALA A 49 -14.68 -3.66 6.54
N GLU A 50 -13.88 -3.95 5.50
CA GLU A 50 -12.48 -4.39 5.60
C GLU A 50 -11.58 -3.21 6.05
N ARG A 51 -12.07 -2.40 7.00
CA ARG A 51 -11.31 -1.33 7.64
C ARG A 51 -10.11 -1.96 8.29
N VAL A 52 -8.95 -1.36 8.05
CA VAL A 52 -7.66 -1.71 8.67
C VAL A 52 -7.89 -2.12 10.11
N ALA A 53 -7.45 -3.34 10.46
CA ALA A 53 -7.58 -3.84 11.81
C ALA A 53 -6.95 -2.81 12.76
N ARG A 54 -7.79 -2.21 13.61
CA ARG A 54 -7.34 -1.33 14.68
C ARG A 54 -7.03 -2.22 15.87
N PHE A 55 -5.79 -2.17 16.30
CA PHE A 55 -5.36 -2.86 17.50
C PHE A 55 -5.28 -1.81 18.61
N GLU A 56 -6.07 -1.99 19.67
CA GLU A 56 -5.87 -1.27 20.92
C GLU A 56 -4.63 -1.87 21.58
N VAL A 57 -3.50 -1.19 21.41
CA VAL A 57 -2.22 -1.56 22.04
C VAL A 57 -1.81 -0.47 23.01
N GLU A 58 -1.26 -0.89 24.14
CA GLU A 58 -0.67 0.04 25.10
C GLU A 58 0.61 0.62 24.47
N GLN A 59 0.55 1.89 24.07
CA GLN A 59 1.71 2.60 23.55
C GLN A 59 2.45 3.22 24.71
N GLU A 60 3.69 2.77 24.92
CA GLU A 60 4.57 3.35 25.92
C GLU A 60 4.90 4.80 25.54
N THR A 61 4.74 5.72 26.47
CA THR A 61 5.03 7.14 26.24
C THR A 61 6.53 7.32 26.03
N LEU A 62 6.89 8.02 24.95
CA LEU A 62 8.28 8.37 24.70
C LEU A 62 8.81 9.26 25.84
N PRO A 63 10.04 9.05 26.32
CA PRO A 63 10.60 9.93 27.34
C PRO A 63 10.73 11.37 26.81
N GLY A 64 10.13 12.33 27.52
CA GLY A 64 10.21 13.76 27.20
C GLY A 64 9.04 14.32 26.38
N VAL A 65 7.94 13.58 26.18
CA VAL A 65 6.63 14.12 25.76
C VAL A 65 5.67 14.31 26.92
#